data_AF-A0A6I3LCR7-F1
#
_entry.id   AF-A0A6I3LCR7-F1
#
_cell.length_a   1.000
_cell.length_b   1.000
_cell.length_c   1.000
_cell.angle_alpha   90.00
_cell.angle_beta   90.00
_cell.angle_gamma   90.00
#
_symmetry.space_group_name_H-M   'P 1'
#
loop_
_entity.id
_entity.type
_entity.pdbx_description
1 polymer ?
#
loop_
_entity_poly.entity_id
_entity_poly.type
_entity_poly.pdbx_seq_one_letter_code
_entity_poly.pdbx_strand_id
1 'polypeptide(L)'
;FVAVENGKENDMVQGRKFQFPAGSIVVFDKGYVDYQWYANLTAQNIGFVTRFRPKSVYQVIQQHPVLESKGILKDETIQLNSAHA
;
A
#
# COMPACT_ATOMS: atom_id res chain seq x y z
N PHE A 1 -4.53 -4.70 -17.14
CA PHE A 1 -5.85 -4.22 -16.69
C PHE A 1 -5.97 -2.74 -17.04
N VAL A 2 -7.15 -2.29 -17.48
CA VAL A 2 -7.45 -0.87 -17.76
C VAL A 2 -8.90 -0.61 -17.35
N ALA A 3 -9.17 0.53 -16.73
CA ALA A 3 -10.51 1.05 -16.47
C ALA A 3 -10.53 2.52 -16.91
N VAL A 4 -11.58 2.91 -17.64
CA VAL A 4 -11.80 4.27 -18.14
C VAL A 4 -13.22 4.66 -17.78
N GLU A 5 -13.39 5.76 -17.07
CA GLU A 5 -14.66 6.24 -16.52
C GLU A 5 -14.84 7.74 -16.77
N ASN A 6 -16.03 8.27 -16.47
CA ASN A 6 -16.36 9.69 -16.63
C ASN A 6 -15.70 10.64 -15.61
N GLY A 7 -14.85 10.12 -14.72
CA GLY A 7 -14.08 10.92 -13.74
C GLY A 7 -14.87 11.40 -12.51
N LYS A 8 -16.08 10.89 -12.26
CA LYS A 8 -16.91 11.30 -11.10
C LYS A 8 -16.54 10.63 -9.78
N GLU A 9 -15.78 9.54 -9.82
CA GLU A 9 -15.40 8.77 -8.62
C GLU A 9 -13.88 8.66 -8.49
N ASN A 10 -13.43 8.34 -7.28
CA ASN A 10 -12.02 8.06 -7.01
C ASN A 10 -11.58 6.79 -7.75
N ASP A 11 -10.43 6.83 -8.43
CA ASP A 11 -9.92 5.70 -9.23
C ASP A 11 -9.71 4.41 -8.41
N MET A 12 -9.58 4.49 -7.08
CA MET A 12 -9.56 3.34 -6.18
C MET A 12 -10.79 2.45 -6.34
N VAL A 13 -11.96 3.04 -6.62
CA VAL A 13 -13.20 2.29 -6.80
C VAL A 13 -13.06 1.28 -7.93
N GLN A 14 -12.42 1.69 -9.03
CA GLN A 14 -12.16 0.81 -10.17
C GLN A 14 -10.95 -0.09 -9.91
N GLY A 15 -9.88 0.45 -9.30
CA GLY A 15 -8.67 -0.32 -8.98
C GLY A 15 -8.94 -1.55 -8.12
N ARG A 16 -9.86 -1.45 -7.14
CA ARG A 16 -10.26 -2.58 -6.28
C ARG A 16 -11.01 -3.69 -7.02
N LYS A 17 -11.54 -3.45 -8.23
CA LYS A 17 -12.25 -4.45 -9.03
C LYS A 17 -11.30 -5.35 -9.81
N PHE A 18 -10.04 -4.95 -9.98
CA PHE A 18 -9.06 -5.76 -10.68
C PHE A 18 -8.65 -6.96 -9.84
N GLN A 19 -8.57 -8.12 -10.51
CA GLN A 19 -8.03 -9.34 -9.93
C GLN A 19 -6.59 -9.51 -10.42
N PHE A 20 -5.63 -9.36 -9.51
CA PHE A 20 -4.23 -9.54 -9.85
C PHE A 20 -3.79 -10.99 -9.55
N PRO A 21 -2.90 -11.58 -10.36
CA PRO A 21 -2.30 -12.86 -10.03
C PRO A 21 -1.53 -12.82 -8.71
N ALA A 22 -1.56 -13.89 -7.93
CA ALA A 22 -0.72 -14.04 -6.73
C ALA A 22 0.77 -13.85 -7.08
N GLY A 23 1.52 -13.21 -6.18
CA GLY A 23 2.91 -12.81 -6.39
C GLY A 23 3.07 -11.47 -7.14
N SER A 24 1.99 -10.84 -7.59
CA SER A 24 2.05 -9.51 -8.19
C SER A 24 2.42 -8.43 -7.18
N ILE A 25 2.96 -7.31 -7.67
CA ILE A 25 3.15 -6.07 -6.90
C ILE A 25 2.32 -4.97 -7.55
N VAL A 26 1.42 -4.36 -6.78
CA VAL A 26 0.56 -3.25 -7.24
C VAL A 26 1.10 -1.92 -6.72
N VAL A 27 1.33 -0.96 -7.61
CA VAL A 27 1.84 0.37 -7.25
C VAL A 27 0.73 1.41 -7.38
N PHE A 28 0.48 2.19 -6.32
CA PHE A 28 -0.44 3.33 -6.35
C PHE A 28 0.17 4.54 -5.64
N ASP A 29 0.31 5.66 -6.36
CA ASP A 29 1.15 6.80 -5.97
C ASP A 29 0.40 7.97 -5.30
N LYS A 30 -0.94 7.93 -5.30
CA LYS A 30 -1.81 8.99 -4.77
C LYS A 30 -1.95 9.02 -3.24
N GLY A 31 -1.17 8.22 -2.52
CA GLY A 31 -1.20 8.16 -1.06
C GLY A 31 -2.57 7.74 -0.54
N TYR A 32 -3.16 6.74 -1.19
CA TYR A 32 -4.35 6.07 -0.68
C TYR A 32 -4.02 5.47 0.68
N VAL A 33 -4.98 5.53 1.60
CA VAL A 33 -4.87 4.92 2.93
C VAL A 33 -6.13 4.12 3.11
N ASP A 34 -6.03 2.84 2.79
CA ASP A 34 -7.13 1.90 2.84
C ASP A 34 -6.60 0.57 3.39
N TYR A 35 -6.64 0.47 4.72
CA TYR A 35 -6.09 -0.67 5.44
C TYR A 35 -6.83 -1.96 5.13
N GLN A 36 -8.14 -1.89 4.86
CA GLN A 36 -8.92 -3.04 4.44
C GLN A 36 -8.45 -3.54 3.07
N TRP A 37 -8.19 -2.64 2.13
CA TRP A 37 -7.64 -3.04 0.84
C TRP A 37 -6.23 -3.60 0.95
N TYR A 38 -5.38 -3.05 1.82
CA TYR A 38 -4.05 -3.61 2.09
C TYR A 38 -4.12 -5.03 2.62
N ALA A 39 -4.99 -5.26 3.62
CA ALA A 39 -5.22 -6.59 4.17
C ALA A 39 -5.72 -7.57 3.09
N ASN A 40 -6.64 -7.13 2.24
CA ASN A 40 -7.17 -7.94 1.15
C ASN A 40 -6.10 -8.30 0.10
N LEU A 41 -5.21 -7.38 -0.26
CA LEU A 41 -4.09 -7.67 -1.18
C LEU A 41 -3.13 -8.69 -0.55
N THR A 42 -2.72 -8.47 0.70
CA THR A 42 -1.83 -9.39 1.43
C THR A 42 -2.43 -10.78 1.55
N ALA A 43 -3.72 -10.90 1.90
CA ALA A 43 -4.43 -12.18 1.98
C ALA A 43 -4.47 -12.95 0.65
N GLN A 44 -4.38 -12.25 -0.47
CA GLN A 44 -4.31 -12.82 -1.82
C GLN A 44 -2.87 -13.08 -2.29
N ASN A 45 -1.87 -12.95 -1.40
CA ASN A 45 -0.45 -13.03 -1.73
C ASN A 45 -0.03 -11.99 -2.78
N ILE A 46 -0.61 -10.78 -2.73
CA ILE A 46 -0.27 -9.65 -3.58
C ILE A 46 0.44 -8.60 -2.73
N GLY A 47 1.64 -8.21 -3.15
CA GLY A 47 2.38 -7.10 -2.56
C GLY A 47 1.90 -5.75 -3.11
N PHE A 48 2.22 -4.67 -2.41
CA PHE A 48 1.93 -3.32 -2.91
C PHE A 48 2.99 -2.29 -2.51
N VAL A 49 3.06 -1.23 -3.30
CA VAL A 49 3.88 -0.04 -3.03
C VAL A 49 2.96 1.17 -3.05
N THR A 50 3.00 1.96 -1.98
CA THR A 50 2.18 3.16 -1.84
C THR A 50 2.97 4.29 -1.22
N ARG A 51 2.54 5.51 -1.49
CA ARG A 51 3.04 6.68 -0.78
C ARG A 51 2.50 6.67 0.65
N PHE A 52 3.41 6.54 1.61
CA PHE A 52 3.06 6.63 3.04
C PHE A 52 2.50 8.03 3.36
N ARG A 53 1.36 8.10 4.06
CA ARG A 53 0.78 9.39 4.43
C ARG A 53 1.47 10.00 5.64
N PRO A 54 1.75 11.31 5.62
CA PRO A 54 2.17 12.02 6.82
C PRO A 54 1.15 11.84 7.95
N LYS A 55 1.64 11.68 9.18
CA LYS A 55 0.84 11.50 10.41
C LYS A 55 0.05 10.18 10.50
N SER A 56 0.30 9.20 9.64
CA SER A 56 -0.19 7.84 9.88
C SER A 56 0.32 7.34 11.23
N VAL A 57 -0.55 6.71 12.01
CA VAL A 57 -0.23 6.15 13.33
C VAL A 57 0.20 4.70 13.14
N TYR A 58 1.45 4.40 13.48
CA TYR A 58 2.04 3.07 13.39
C TYR A 58 3.10 2.89 14.46
N GLN A 59 3.45 1.63 14.70
CA GLN A 59 4.58 1.23 15.51
C GLN A 59 5.58 0.47 14.63
N VAL A 60 6.86 0.78 14.78
CA VAL A 60 7.94 -0.03 14.21
C VAL A 60 8.11 -1.26 15.10
N ILE A 61 7.95 -2.45 14.52
CA ILE A 61 8.10 -3.72 15.23
C ILE A 61 9.44 -4.41 14.92
N GLN A 62 10.05 -4.08 13.78
CA GLN A 62 11.38 -4.55 13.40
C GLN A 62 12.05 -3.52 12.49
N GLN A 63 13.36 -3.33 12.67
CA GLN A 63 14.21 -2.58 11.75
C GLN A 63 15.08 -3.55 10.97
N HIS A 64 15.35 -3.22 9.71
CA HIS A 64 16.17 -4.03 8.81
C HIS A 64 17.41 -3.25 8.36
N PRO A 65 18.52 -3.94 8.01
CA PRO A 65 19.68 -3.29 7.44
C PRO A 65 19.33 -2.59 6.11
N VAL A 66 19.80 -1.35 5.95
CA VAL A 66 19.58 -0.56 4.73
C VAL A 66 20.88 -0.35 3.97
N LEU A 67 20.78 -0.28 2.64
CA LEU A 67 21.86 0.21 1.78
C LEU A 67 21.72 1.72 1.62
N GLU A 68 22.23 2.49 2.59
CA GLU A 68 22.13 3.97 2.59
C GLU A 68 22.71 4.60 1.31
N SER A 69 23.73 3.98 0.74
CA SER A 69 24.35 4.39 -0.53
C SER A 69 23.39 4.37 -1.73
N LYS A 70 22.24 3.69 -1.61
CA LYS A 70 21.17 3.66 -2.62
C LYS A 70 20.04 4.64 -2.31
N GLY A 71 20.17 5.47 -1.27
CA GLY A 71 19.16 6.44 -0.87
C GLY A 71 17.98 5.82 -0.08
N ILE A 72 18.12 4.60 0.42
CA ILE A 72 17.14 3.98 1.31
C ILE A 72 17.30 4.62 2.69
N LEU A 73 16.28 5.37 3.13
CA LEU A 73 16.31 6.04 4.43
C LEU A 73 16.02 5.07 5.57
N LYS A 74 15.09 4.14 5.37
CA LYS A 74 14.58 3.20 6.36
C LYS A 74 14.02 1.96 5.70
N ASP A 75 14.25 0.81 6.32
CA ASP A 75 13.55 -0.44 6.04
C ASP A 75 13.04 -0.98 7.38
N GLU A 76 11.72 -1.01 7.52
CA GLU A 76 11.03 -1.22 8.79
C GLU A 76 9.82 -2.12 8.55
N THR A 77 9.65 -3.15 9.36
CA THR A 77 8.35 -3.80 9.51
C THR A 77 7.54 -2.98 10.50
N ILE A 78 6.36 -2.53 10.07
CA ILE A 78 5.48 -1.69 10.86
C ILE A 78 4.14 -2.39 11.13
N GLN A 79 3.53 -2.06 12.26
CA GLN A 79 2.15 -2.35 12.57
C GLN A 79 1.35 -1.05 12.56
N LEU A 80 0.26 -1.02 11.79
CA LEU A 80 -0.66 0.12 11.77
C LEU A 80 -1.52 0.11 13.03
N ASN A 81 -1.53 1.20 13.79
CA ASN A 81 -2.10 1.27 15.14
C ASN A 81 -3.21 2.32 15.26
N SER A 82 -3.89 2.66 14.17
CA SER A 82 -4.99 3.64 14.23
C SER A 82 -6.25 3.00 14.82
N ALA A 83 -7.08 3.77 15.53
CA ALA A 83 -8.39 3.28 16.02
C ALA A 83 -9.35 2.84 14.89
N HIS A 84 -9.00 3.16 13.64
CA HIS A 84 -9.71 2.79 12.41
C HIS A 84 -8.84 1.90 11.50
N ALA A 85 -7.78 1.27 12.05
CA ALA A 85 -6.90 0.33 11.36
C ALA A 85 -7.47 -1.09 11.39
#